data_AF-A0A662U7M0-F1
#
_entry.id   AF-A0A662U7M0-F1
#
_cell.length_a   1.000
_cell.length_b   1.000
_cell.length_c   1.000
_cell.angle_alpha   90.00
_cell.angle_beta   90.00
_cell.angle_gamma   90.00
#
_symmetry.space_group_name_H-M   'P 1'
#
loop_
_entity.id
_entity.type
_entity.pdbx_description
1 polymer ?
#
loop_
_entity_poly.entity_id
_entity_poly.type
_entity_poly.pdbx_seq_one_letter_code
_entity_poly.pdbx_strand_id
1 'polypeptide(L)'
;YETAYEEVISLEQSRTVKSFITYCPKHGAYYLVEENTEVGLMEIEGLKIFLHVDEGDTVDEGDKIGYQITRKFEVRNIVSIVRGIIVYIGTIFGEVQRYIIVAVGEENVRKINVSPCK
;
A
#
# COMPACT_ATOMS: atom_id res chain seq x y z
N TYR A 1 -12.04 10.71 4.91
CA TYR A 1 -12.03 9.38 4.28
C TYR A 1 -11.77 8.39 5.37
N GLU A 2 -12.71 7.45 5.53
CA GLU A 2 -12.70 6.38 6.51
C GLU A 2 -11.41 5.57 6.36
N THR A 3 -10.80 5.21 7.48
CA THR A 3 -9.52 4.52 7.54
C THR A 3 -9.72 3.05 7.16
N ALA A 4 -10.03 2.77 5.88
CA ALA A 4 -10.47 1.45 5.42
C ALA A 4 -9.52 0.30 5.83
N TYR A 5 -8.22 0.59 5.95
CA TYR A 5 -7.25 -0.40 6.43
C TYR A 5 -7.55 -0.95 7.83
N GLU A 6 -8.15 -0.16 8.73
CA GLU A 6 -8.46 -0.59 10.10
C GLU A 6 -9.47 -1.75 10.13
N GLU A 7 -10.30 -1.87 9.09
CA GLU A 7 -11.28 -2.95 8.99
C GLU A 7 -10.78 -4.20 8.27
N VAL A 8 -9.73 -4.08 7.44
CA VAL A 8 -9.26 -5.15 6.55
C VAL A 8 -7.87 -5.66 6.89
N ILE A 9 -7.06 -4.91 7.63
CA ILE A 9 -5.67 -5.26 7.97
C ILE A 9 -5.43 -5.09 9.48
N SER A 10 -4.90 -6.14 10.11
CA SER A 10 -4.34 -6.06 11.46
C SER A 10 -2.88 -5.62 11.39
N LEU A 11 -2.59 -4.40 11.85
CA LEU A 11 -1.22 -3.89 11.92
C LEU A 11 -0.37 -4.65 12.94
N GLU A 12 -0.97 -5.16 14.01
CA GLU A 12 -0.27 -5.91 15.06
C GLU A 12 0.16 -7.30 14.57
N GLN A 13 -0.73 -7.98 13.84
CA GLN A 13 -0.49 -9.34 13.36
C GLN A 13 0.16 -9.38 11.98
N SER A 14 0.24 -8.24 11.27
CA SER A 14 0.70 -8.16 9.88
C SER A 14 -0.06 -9.13 8.97
N ARG A 15 -1.39 -9.17 9.13
CA ARG A 15 -2.28 -10.02 8.32
C ARG A 15 -3.58 -9.32 7.96
N THR A 16 -4.21 -9.76 6.87
CA THR A 16 -5.57 -9.35 6.52
C THR A 16 -6.60 -9.99 7.45
N VAL A 17 -7.58 -9.22 7.93
CA VAL A 17 -8.68 -9.72 8.79
C VAL A 17 -9.96 -9.99 8.00
N LYS A 18 -10.05 -9.49 6.76
CA LYS A 18 -11.16 -9.73 5.83
C LYS A 18 -10.61 -9.78 4.41
N SER A 19 -11.24 -10.54 3.53
CA SER A 19 -10.95 -10.46 2.09
C SER A 19 -11.38 -9.10 1.55
N PHE A 20 -10.58 -8.50 0.67
CA PHE A 20 -10.89 -7.22 0.04
C PHE A 20 -10.40 -7.15 -1.40
N ILE A 21 -10.97 -6.20 -2.15
CA ILE A 21 -10.61 -5.95 -3.54
C ILE A 21 -10.08 -4.53 -3.66
N THR A 22 -8.90 -4.39 -4.25
CA THR A 22 -8.30 -3.10 -4.59
C THR A 22 -8.44 -2.83 -6.08
N TYR A 23 -9.02 -1.68 -6.43
CA TYR A 23 -9.05 -1.20 -7.80
C TYR A 23 -7.69 -0.57 -8.16
N CYS A 24 -7.01 -1.14 -9.14
CA CYS A 24 -5.68 -0.70 -9.60
C CYS A 24 -5.81 -0.06 -10.98
N PRO A 25 -6.10 1.25 -11.09
CA PRO A 25 -6.45 1.90 -12.35
C PRO A 25 -5.30 1.88 -13.37
N LYS A 26 -4.06 2.05 -12.90
CA LYS A 26 -2.84 1.99 -13.73
C LYS A 26 -2.70 0.66 -14.48
N HIS A 27 -3.22 -0.41 -13.88
CA HIS A 27 -3.16 -1.78 -14.40
C HIS A 27 -4.47 -2.25 -15.05
N GLY A 28 -5.51 -1.40 -15.04
CA GLY A 28 -6.85 -1.72 -15.54
C GLY A 28 -7.47 -2.95 -14.89
N ALA A 29 -7.21 -3.16 -13.60
CA ALA A 29 -7.46 -4.43 -12.92
C ALA A 29 -7.98 -4.26 -11.50
N TYR A 30 -8.59 -5.33 -10.98
CA TYR A 30 -8.97 -5.46 -9.58
C TYR A 30 -8.15 -6.56 -8.95
N TYR A 31 -7.51 -6.29 -7.82
CA TYR A 31 -6.69 -7.26 -7.10
C TYR A 31 -7.45 -7.73 -5.87
N LEU A 32 -7.77 -9.02 -5.81
CA LEU A 32 -8.38 -9.66 -4.65
C LEU A 32 -7.28 -10.20 -3.74
N VAL A 33 -7.37 -9.85 -2.47
CA VAL A 33 -6.57 -10.40 -1.38
C VAL A 33 -7.52 -11.12 -0.42
N GLU A 34 -7.21 -12.37 -0.09
CA GLU A 34 -8.05 -13.17 0.82
C GLU A 34 -7.79 -12.81 2.29
N GLU A 35 -8.76 -13.12 3.15
CA GLU A 35 -8.59 -13.10 4.60
C GLU A 35 -7.40 -13.96 5.05
N ASN A 36 -6.77 -13.56 6.16
CA ASN A 36 -5.66 -14.27 6.77
C ASN A 36 -4.43 -14.39 5.84
N THR A 37 -4.23 -13.42 4.96
CA THR A 37 -3.04 -13.27 4.12
C THR A 37 -1.97 -12.47 4.87
N GLU A 38 -0.71 -12.92 4.80
CA GLU A 38 0.42 -12.18 5.37
C GLU A 38 0.70 -10.91 4.55
N VAL A 39 0.89 -9.78 5.24
CA VAL A 39 1.15 -8.48 4.62
C VAL A 39 2.49 -7.92 5.07
N GLY A 40 3.24 -7.33 4.13
CA GLY A 40 4.32 -6.41 4.44
C GLY A 40 3.74 -5.03 4.73
N LEU A 41 4.16 -4.43 5.85
CA LEU A 41 3.75 -3.09 6.25
C LEU A 41 4.93 -2.15 6.23
N MET A 42 4.73 -0.99 5.60
CA MET A 42 5.71 0.09 5.61
C MET A 42 5.02 1.39 5.96
N GLU A 43 5.50 2.03 7.02
CA GLU A 43 5.01 3.33 7.44
C GLU A 43 6.00 4.43 7.07
N ILE A 44 5.48 5.54 6.56
CA ILE A 44 6.27 6.68 6.10
C ILE A 44 5.72 7.94 6.77
N GLU A 45 6.59 8.72 7.41
CA GLU A 45 6.25 10.02 7.99
C GLU A 45 7.13 11.12 7.40
N GLY A 46 6.52 12.23 7.01
CA GLY A 46 7.22 13.40 6.50
C GLY A 46 6.38 14.67 6.56
N LEU A 47 7.06 15.82 6.53
CA LEU A 47 6.39 17.11 6.33
C LEU A 47 5.65 17.15 4.99
N LYS A 48 6.27 16.59 3.95
CA LYS A 48 5.64 16.28 2.65
C LYS A 48 6.18 14.96 2.13
N ILE A 49 5.31 14.15 1.52
CA ILE A 49 5.64 12.85 0.95
C ILE A 49 5.23 12.86 -0.52
N PHE A 50 6.13 12.35 -1.37
CA PHE A 50 5.91 12.17 -2.80
C PHE A 50 6.22 10.71 -3.13
N LEU A 51 5.16 9.92 -3.33
CA LEU A 51 5.28 8.53 -3.78
C LEU A 51 5.25 8.51 -5.32
N HIS A 52 6.02 7.61 -5.93
CA HIS A 52 5.95 7.34 -7.37
C HIS A 52 5.49 5.90 -7.68
N VAL A 53 4.94 5.24 -6.66
CA VAL A 53 4.32 3.93 -6.72
C VAL A 53 2.82 4.08 -6.43
N ASP A 54 2.01 3.22 -7.04
CA ASP A 54 0.56 3.18 -6.89
C ASP A 54 0.10 1.77 -6.48
N GLU A 55 -1.16 1.62 -6.06
CA GLU A 55 -1.76 0.29 -5.90
C GLU A 55 -1.68 -0.53 -7.20
N GLY A 56 -1.21 -1.76 -7.03
CA GLY A 56 -0.98 -2.74 -8.08
C GLY A 56 0.46 -2.79 -8.60
N ASP A 57 1.32 -1.84 -8.20
CA ASP A 57 2.75 -1.91 -8.54
C ASP A 57 3.49 -2.97 -7.69
N THR A 58 4.46 -3.64 -8.31
CA THR A 58 5.39 -4.54 -7.62
C THR A 58 6.58 -3.74 -7.08
N VAL A 59 7.00 -4.05 -5.86
CA VAL A 59 8.19 -3.49 -5.20
C VAL A 59 9.06 -4.61 -4.61
N ASP A 60 10.38 -4.44 -4.68
CA ASP A 60 11.36 -5.25 -3.96
C ASP A 60 12.01 -4.44 -2.81
N GLU A 61 12.61 -5.13 -1.86
CA GLU A 61 13.39 -4.49 -0.80
C GLU A 61 14.57 -3.71 -1.40
N GLY A 62 14.77 -2.48 -0.94
CA GLY A 62 15.81 -1.59 -1.47
C GLY A 62 15.35 -0.72 -2.65
N ASP A 63 14.17 -0.98 -3.21
CA ASP A 63 13.61 -0.13 -4.25
C ASP A 63 13.32 1.26 -3.70
N LYS A 64 13.67 2.28 -4.47
CA LYS A 64 13.28 3.64 -4.17
C LYS A 64 11.83 3.82 -4.59
N ILE A 65 10.95 4.18 -3.65
CA ILE A 65 9.49 4.30 -3.87
C ILE A 65 8.95 5.73 -3.74
N GLY A 66 9.82 6.66 -3.34
CA GLY A 66 9.46 8.08 -3.27
C GLY A 66 10.51 8.96 -2.61
N TYR A 67 10.05 10.13 -2.21
CA TYR A 67 10.82 11.13 -1.46
C TYR A 67 10.00 11.69 -0.31
N GLN A 68 10.67 11.98 0.79
CA GLN A 68 10.08 12.72 1.90
C GLN A 68 10.88 13.99 2.18
N ILE A 69 10.16 15.07 2.49
CA ILE A 69 10.71 16.28 3.07
C ILE A 69 10.54 16.16 4.59
N THR A 70 11.64 16.24 5.33
CA THR A 70 11.59 16.19 6.81
C THR A 70 11.14 17.51 7.40
N ARG A 71 10.84 17.54 8.71
CA ARG A 71 10.54 18.79 9.44
C ARG A 71 11.70 19.80 9.43
N LYS A 72 12.94 19.33 9.19
CA LYS A 72 14.14 20.15 9.03
C LYS A 72 14.41 20.56 7.58
N PHE A 73 13.44 20.36 6.67
CA PHE A 73 13.55 20.67 5.25
C PHE A 73 14.63 19.87 4.49
N GLU A 74 15.03 18.71 5.01
CA GLU A 74 15.92 17.78 4.30
C GLU A 74 15.09 16.90 3.37
N VAL A 75 15.58 16.67 2.15
CA VAL A 75 15.01 15.68 1.22
C VAL A 75 15.68 14.34 1.48
N ARG A 76 14.88 13.29 1.69
CA ARG A 76 15.36 11.91 1.85
C ARG A 76 14.64 10.98 0.88
N ASN A 77 15.36 9.97 0.40
CA ASN A 77 14.74 8.89 -0.36
C ASN A 77 13.90 8.03 0.57
N ILE A 78 12.73 7.61 0.09
CA ILE A 78 11.94 6.56 0.71
C ILE A 78 12.32 5.26 0.00
N VAL A 79 12.82 4.29 0.77
CA VAL A 79 13.29 3.00 0.27
C VAL A 79 12.40 1.91 0.82
N SER A 80 11.90 1.04 -0.05
CA SER A 80 11.03 -0.07 0.35
C SER A 80 11.76 -1.02 1.27
N ILE A 81 11.10 -1.38 2.37
CA ILE A 81 11.51 -2.43 3.31
C ILE A 81 10.60 -3.66 3.20
N VAL A 82 9.70 -3.67 2.21
CA VAL A 82 8.75 -4.75 1.94
C VAL A 82 8.92 -5.21 0.51
N ARG A 83 8.53 -6.46 0.26
CA ARG A 83 8.52 -7.06 -1.06
C ARG A 83 7.13 -7.55 -1.42
N GLY A 84 6.73 -7.32 -2.66
CA GLY A 84 5.48 -7.82 -3.21
C GLY A 84 4.69 -6.78 -3.99
N ILE A 85 3.40 -7.02 -4.16
CA ILE A 85 2.47 -6.12 -4.84
C ILE A 85 1.85 -5.19 -3.81
N ILE A 86 1.89 -3.89 -4.07
CA ILE A 86 1.19 -2.89 -3.26
C ILE A 86 -0.31 -3.08 -3.45
N VAL A 87 -1.01 -3.44 -2.39
CA VAL A 87 -2.46 -3.66 -2.41
C VAL A 87 -3.25 -2.55 -1.72
N TYR A 88 -2.57 -1.66 -0.99
CA TYR A 88 -3.22 -0.52 -0.36
C TYR A 88 -2.20 0.57 -0.01
N ILE A 89 -2.54 1.83 -0.30
CA ILE A 89 -1.83 3.01 0.18
C ILE A 89 -2.79 3.88 0.99
N GLY A 90 -2.65 3.86 2.31
CA GLY A 90 -3.47 4.65 3.24
C GLY A 90 -2.79 5.93 3.65
N THR A 91 -3.56 7.02 3.78
CA THR A 91 -3.09 8.25 4.45
C THR A 91 -3.59 8.28 5.88
N ILE A 92 -2.70 8.47 6.85
CA ILE A 92 -3.06 8.79 8.23
C ILE A 92 -3.03 10.30 8.39
N PHE A 93 -4.17 10.89 8.72
CA PHE A 93 -4.28 12.33 8.90
C PHE A 93 -3.67 12.75 10.25
N GLY A 94 -2.75 13.73 10.20
CA GLY A 94 -2.10 14.32 11.36
C GLY A 94 -1.49 15.68 11.02
N GLU A 95 -0.69 16.25 11.93
CA GLU A 95 0.05 17.51 11.67
C GLU A 95 1.09 17.37 10.54
N VAL A 96 1.56 16.15 10.32
CA VAL A 96 2.49 15.76 9.25
C VAL A 96 1.83 14.71 8.37
N GLN A 97 2.30 14.59 7.13
CA GLN A 97 1.82 13.54 6.24
C GLN A 97 2.37 12.20 6.70
N ARG A 98 1.48 11.23 6.86
CA ARG A 98 1.82 9.87 7.23
C ARG A 98 1.10 8.91 6.30
N TYR A 99 1.83 7.96 5.75
CA TYR A 99 1.30 6.94 4.86
C TYR A 99 1.59 5.55 5.40
N ILE A 100 0.65 4.64 5.19
CA ILE A 100 0.85 3.20 5.33
C ILE A 100 0.79 2.59 3.94
N ILE A 101 1.86 1.90 3.56
CA ILE A 101 1.93 1.07 2.37
C ILE A 101 1.80 -0.38 2.81
N VAL A 102 0.92 -1.10 2.13
CA VAL A 102 0.64 -2.51 2.38
C VAL A 102 0.99 -3.28 1.13
N ALA A 103 1.90 -4.23 1.26
CA ALA A 103 2.30 -5.13 0.19
C ALA A 103 1.98 -6.58 0.55
N VAL A 104 1.73 -7.42 -0.45
CA VAL A 104 1.55 -8.87 -0.28
C VAL A 104 2.36 -9.61 -1.32
N GLY A 105 2.78 -10.85 -1.01
CA GLY A 105 3.40 -11.73 -1.99
C GLY A 105 2.51 -11.92 -3.23
N GLU A 106 3.12 -11.99 -4.41
CA GLU A 106 2.42 -12.10 -5.69
C GLU A 106 1.48 -13.33 -5.73
N GLU A 107 1.86 -14.42 -5.05
CA GLU A 107 1.09 -15.64 -4.91
C GLU A 107 -0.23 -15.46 -4.17
N ASN A 108 -0.37 -14.38 -3.39
CA ASN A 108 -1.57 -14.07 -2.61
C ASN A 108 -2.48 -13.04 -3.31
N VAL A 109 -2.15 -12.63 -4.53
CA VAL A 109 -2.94 -11.67 -5.30
C VAL A 109 -3.64 -12.37 -6.45
N ARG A 110 -4.97 -12.31 -6.46
CA ARG A 110 -5.76 -12.77 -7.60
C ARG A 110 -6.25 -11.59 -8.42
N LYS A 111 -5.81 -11.52 -9.68
CA LYS A 111 -6.30 -10.56 -10.66
C LYS A 111 -7.73 -10.89 -11.08
N ILE A 112 -8.64 -9.95 -10.91
CA ILE A 112 -10.03 -9.99 -11.35
C ILE A 112 -10.21 -8.99 -12.49
N ASN A 113 -10.78 -9.47 -13.59
CA ASN A 113 -11.25 -8.62 -14.68
C ASN A 113 -12.75 -8.43 -14.53
N VAL A 114 -13.20 -7.20 -14.31
CA VAL A 114 -14.62 -6.87 -14.28
C VAL A 114 -15.03 -6.45 -15.68
N SER A 115 -15.94 -7.21 -16.28
CA SER A 115 -16.57 -6.87 -17.56
C SER A 115 -18.00 -6.38 -17.29
N PRO A 116 -18.47 -5.35 -18.00
CA PRO A 116 -19.87 -4.96 -17.90
C PRO A 116 -20.77 -6.13 -18.34
N CYS A 117 -21.76 -6.49 -17.51
CA CYS A 117 -22.85 -7.36 -17.96
C CYS A 117 -23.63 -6.63 -19.07
N LYS A 118 -23.82 -7.32 -20.19
CA LYS A 118 -24.67 -6.86 -21.30
C LYS A 118 -26.14 -7.14 -21.01
#